data_AF-A0AAU7TP36-F1
#
_entry.id   AF-A0AAU7TP36-F1
#
_cell.length_a   1.000
_cell.length_b   1.000
_cell.length_c   1.000
_cell.angle_alpha   90.00
_cell.angle_beta   90.00
_cell.angle_gamma   90.00
#
_symmetry.space_group_name_H-M   'P 1'
#
loop_
_entity.id
_entity.type
_entity.pdbx_description
1 polymer ?
#
loop_
_entity_poly.entity_id
_entity_poly.type
_entity_poly.pdbx_seq_one_letter_code
_entity_poly.pdbx_strand_id
1 'polypeptide(L)'
;MTAHVADLTAAVLAGSHGPAPAEFDITSAFWLHHTTRLPGADVTYRNYYVLLRVGEVFGACSFEAGELDPAYCADTSGRTLADVLTSDDPLPVRIAALDAYLAAVEPHHTAPYAEEVVLPAGTPDVRARARDAAVAGLLDVAEGTKVALIGVVNPLVDAITDRGGICLPCDLNLRETASGLTVSRDMVEVVDAADAVVATGMTLSNGTFDVLLTRCREQSKPLAVYAQTGSAVARAFLGAGVTALSAEPFPFSQFSSRPSSLYRYRTDT
;
A
#
# COMPACT_ATOMS: atom_id res chain seq x y z
N MET A 1 14.06 16.54 3.65
CA MET A 1 13.78 15.25 2.96
C MET A 1 13.04 14.40 3.96
N THR A 2 11.86 13.89 3.62
CA THR A 2 11.02 13.11 4.54
C THR A 2 11.70 11.78 4.85
N ALA A 3 12.15 11.60 6.10
CA ALA A 3 12.88 10.40 6.49
C ALA A 3 11.94 9.29 6.97
N HIS A 4 10.91 9.65 7.75
CA HIS A 4 9.95 8.71 8.33
C HIS A 4 8.49 9.17 8.16
N VAL A 5 7.53 8.28 8.39
CA VAL A 5 6.10 8.60 8.35
C VAL A 5 5.75 9.69 9.37
N ALA A 6 6.37 9.68 10.56
CA ALA A 6 6.17 10.73 11.56
C ALA A 6 6.64 12.10 11.07
N ASP A 7 7.76 12.16 10.34
CA ASP A 7 8.27 13.41 9.76
C ASP A 7 7.33 13.94 8.67
N LEU A 8 6.75 13.03 7.86
CA LEU A 8 5.76 13.38 6.85
C LEU A 8 4.52 14.00 7.50
N THR A 9 4.00 13.35 8.54
CA THR A 9 2.85 13.85 9.31
C THR A 9 3.16 15.22 9.91
N ALA A 10 4.34 15.41 10.50
CA ALA A 10 4.75 16.69 11.04
C ALA A 10 4.85 17.78 9.96
N ALA A 11 5.40 17.46 8.78
CA ALA A 11 5.49 18.39 7.65
C ALA A 11 4.11 18.78 7.11
N VAL A 12 3.18 17.83 7.03
CA VAL A 12 1.77 18.06 6.67
C VAL A 12 1.10 18.99 7.67
N LEU A 13 1.23 18.72 8.98
CA LEU A 13 0.67 19.56 10.04
C LEU A 13 1.29 20.97 10.06
N ALA A 14 2.54 21.11 9.63
CA ALA A 14 3.21 22.40 9.49
C ALA A 14 2.86 23.15 8.18
N GLY A 15 1.99 22.59 7.32
CA GLY A 15 1.57 23.22 6.06
C GLY A 15 2.60 23.14 4.92
N SER A 16 3.56 22.22 5.00
CA SER A 16 4.64 22.10 3.99
C SER A 16 4.20 21.49 2.66
N HIS A 17 2.97 20.95 2.59
CA HIS A 17 2.48 20.19 1.44
C HIS A 17 1.26 20.84 0.75
N GLY A 18 0.68 21.90 1.29
CA GLY A 18 -0.53 22.49 0.73
C GLY A 18 -1.37 23.23 1.78
N PRO A 19 -2.69 23.37 1.57
CA PRO A 19 -3.61 23.93 2.55
C PRO A 19 -3.52 23.23 3.91
N ALA A 20 -3.95 23.91 4.97
CA ALA A 20 -3.85 23.35 6.32
C ALA A 20 -4.76 22.11 6.44
N PRO A 21 -4.33 21.02 7.11
CA PRO A 21 -5.18 19.84 7.31
C PRO A 21 -6.52 20.14 8.03
N ALA A 22 -6.59 21.26 8.76
CA ALA A 22 -7.82 21.73 9.42
C ALA A 22 -8.87 22.26 8.43
N GLU A 23 -8.51 22.52 7.18
CA GLU A 23 -9.44 22.93 6.11
C GLU A 23 -10.14 21.74 5.44
N PHE A 24 -9.75 20.51 5.78
CA PHE A 24 -10.27 19.29 5.18
C PHE A 24 -11.16 18.54 6.16
N ASP A 25 -12.47 18.63 5.94
CA ASP A 25 -13.46 17.87 6.71
C ASP A 25 -13.56 16.42 6.22
N ILE A 26 -13.54 15.49 7.17
CA ILE A 26 -13.86 14.09 6.91
C ILE A 26 -15.38 13.99 6.77
N THR A 27 -15.84 13.96 5.53
CA THR A 27 -17.28 13.93 5.22
C THR A 27 -17.89 12.55 5.49
N SER A 28 -17.09 11.48 5.38
CA SER A 28 -17.56 10.12 5.64
C SER A 28 -16.42 9.23 6.08
N ALA A 29 -16.64 8.43 7.11
CA ALA A 29 -15.77 7.34 7.50
C ALA A 29 -16.44 5.99 7.19
N PHE A 30 -15.67 5.05 6.66
CA PHE A 30 -16.11 3.70 6.35
C PHE A 30 -15.24 2.69 7.07
N TRP A 31 -15.89 1.63 7.54
CA TRP A 31 -15.25 0.43 8.03
C TRP A 31 -15.75 -0.71 7.16
N LEU A 32 -14.84 -1.43 6.52
CA LEU A 32 -15.19 -2.50 5.60
C LEU A 32 -14.53 -3.78 6.04
N HIS A 33 -15.31 -4.86 6.09
CA HIS A 33 -14.81 -6.22 6.11
C HIS A 33 -15.21 -6.90 4.80
N HIS A 34 -14.21 -7.21 3.98
CA HIS A 34 -14.38 -7.84 2.70
C HIS A 34 -13.80 -9.25 2.73
N THR A 35 -14.52 -10.22 2.19
CA THR A 35 -14.01 -11.58 2.03
C THR A 35 -14.06 -12.03 0.59
N THR A 36 -13.06 -12.79 0.17
CA THR A 36 -13.01 -13.39 -1.17
C THR A 36 -12.63 -14.85 -1.04
N ARG A 37 -13.42 -15.73 -1.67
CA ARG A 37 -13.05 -17.12 -1.94
C ARG A 37 -13.19 -17.35 -3.43
N LEU A 38 -12.08 -17.63 -4.11
CA LEU A 38 -12.11 -17.93 -5.53
C LEU A 38 -12.74 -19.32 -5.77
N PRO A 39 -13.43 -19.55 -6.90
CA PRO A 39 -13.91 -20.88 -7.25
C PRO A 39 -12.78 -21.92 -7.22
N GLY A 40 -12.98 -23.00 -6.45
CA GLY A 40 -11.98 -24.07 -6.29
C GLY A 40 -10.88 -23.80 -5.26
N ALA A 41 -10.88 -22.64 -4.59
CA ALA A 41 -9.92 -22.36 -3.51
C ALA A 41 -10.44 -22.81 -2.13
N ASP A 42 -9.56 -23.40 -1.34
CA ASP A 42 -9.84 -23.78 0.06
C ASP A 42 -9.66 -22.60 1.04
N VAL A 43 -9.02 -21.52 0.59
CA VAL A 43 -8.71 -20.34 1.40
C VAL A 43 -9.74 -19.23 1.16
N THR A 44 -10.19 -18.60 2.26
CA THR A 44 -10.95 -17.35 2.22
C THR A 44 -10.05 -16.20 2.64
N TYR A 45 -9.79 -15.26 1.73
CA TYR A 45 -9.15 -14.00 2.06
C TYR A 45 -10.10 -13.14 2.88
N ARG A 46 -9.58 -12.49 3.92
CA ARG A 46 -10.32 -11.59 4.81
C ARG A 46 -9.54 -10.29 4.89
N ASN A 47 -10.13 -9.21 4.41
CA ASN A 47 -9.50 -7.91 4.35
C ASN A 47 -10.36 -6.92 5.13
N TYR A 48 -9.74 -6.17 6.04
CA TYR A 48 -10.39 -5.07 6.74
C TYR A 48 -9.80 -3.74 6.29
N TYR A 49 -10.65 -2.72 6.14
CA TYR A 49 -10.22 -1.39 5.74
C TYR A 49 -10.97 -0.30 6.50
N VAL A 50 -10.26 0.76 6.83
CA VAL A 50 -10.83 2.06 7.18
C VAL A 50 -10.62 3.00 6.00
N LEU A 51 -11.67 3.69 5.58
CA LEU A 51 -11.62 4.69 4.52
C LEU A 51 -12.15 6.01 5.04
N LEU A 52 -11.48 7.11 4.73
CA LEU A 52 -11.90 8.46 5.08
C LEU A 52 -12.11 9.27 3.79
N ARG A 53 -13.33 9.74 3.57
CA ARG A 53 -13.67 10.58 2.42
C ARG A 53 -13.44 12.04 2.74
N VAL A 54 -12.65 12.69 1.90
CA VAL A 54 -12.37 14.13 1.94
C VAL A 54 -12.56 14.68 0.53
N GLY A 55 -13.55 15.56 0.36
CA GLY A 55 -13.92 16.05 -0.97
C GLY A 55 -14.22 14.91 -1.95
N GLU A 56 -13.43 14.84 -3.02
CA GLU A 56 -13.55 13.82 -4.07
C GLU A 56 -12.71 12.56 -3.84
N VAL A 57 -11.79 12.57 -2.87
CA VAL A 57 -10.84 11.47 -2.63
C VAL A 57 -11.21 10.65 -1.40
N PHE A 58 -10.57 9.47 -1.32
CA PHE A 58 -10.60 8.60 -0.16
C PHE A 58 -9.17 8.30 0.25
N GLY A 59 -8.85 8.53 1.51
CA GLY A 59 -7.69 7.90 2.12
C GLY A 59 -8.05 6.52 2.63
N ALA A 60 -7.12 5.58 2.54
CA ALA A 60 -7.40 4.19 2.84
C ALA A 60 -6.29 3.52 3.63
N CYS A 61 -6.68 2.71 4.61
CA CYS A 61 -5.76 1.85 5.33
C CYS A 61 -6.39 0.51 5.67
N SER A 62 -5.69 -0.57 5.35
CA SER A 62 -6.02 -1.90 5.86
C SER A 62 -5.64 -2.04 7.32
N PHE A 63 -6.25 -3.01 8.01
CA PHE A 63 -5.87 -3.39 9.37
C PHE A 63 -6.21 -4.86 9.63
N GLU A 64 -5.69 -5.43 10.71
CA GLU A 64 -5.93 -6.81 11.13
C GLU A 64 -7.23 -6.96 11.93
N ALA A 65 -7.77 -8.18 11.95
CA ALA A 65 -8.99 -8.47 12.67
C ALA A 65 -8.88 -8.08 14.16
N GLY A 66 -9.77 -7.19 14.62
CA GLY A 66 -9.82 -6.73 16.00
C GLY A 66 -8.97 -5.49 16.32
N GLU A 67 -8.22 -4.94 15.36
CA GLU A 67 -7.43 -3.71 15.59
C GLU A 67 -8.28 -2.44 15.63
N LEU A 68 -9.42 -2.43 14.94
CA LEU A 68 -10.32 -1.27 14.86
C LEU A 68 -11.78 -1.70 14.92
N ASP A 69 -12.54 -1.09 15.83
CA ASP A 69 -13.98 -1.32 15.98
C ASP A 69 -14.78 -0.47 14.96
N PRO A 70 -15.86 -1.00 14.34
CA PRO A 70 -16.70 -0.24 13.43
C PRO A 70 -17.35 1.02 14.02
N ALA A 71 -17.54 1.08 15.35
CA ALA A 71 -18.08 2.25 16.04
C ALA A 71 -17.24 3.52 15.79
N TYR A 72 -15.95 3.34 15.49
CA TYR A 72 -15.03 4.41 15.17
C TYR A 72 -15.51 5.30 14.00
N CYS A 73 -16.29 4.75 13.06
CA CYS A 73 -16.85 5.55 11.96
C CYS A 73 -17.79 6.67 12.42
N ALA A 74 -18.56 6.42 13.49
CA ALA A 74 -19.50 7.41 14.03
C ALA A 74 -18.76 8.62 14.61
N ASP A 75 -17.63 8.37 15.27
CA ASP A 75 -16.84 9.42 15.93
C ASP A 75 -15.92 10.17 14.96
N THR A 76 -15.69 9.63 13.76
CA THR A 76 -14.72 10.18 12.80
C THR A 76 -15.34 11.12 11.78
N SER A 77 -16.58 10.83 11.36
CA SER A 77 -17.28 11.69 10.41
C SER A 77 -17.56 13.05 11.05
N GLY A 78 -17.20 14.14 10.37
CA GLY A 78 -17.32 15.51 10.88
C GLY A 78 -16.11 16.04 11.63
N ARG A 79 -15.06 15.23 11.85
CA ARG A 79 -13.74 15.72 12.29
C ARG A 79 -12.95 16.25 11.11
N THR A 80 -11.99 17.13 11.38
CA THR A 80 -11.00 17.54 10.37
C THR A 80 -9.86 16.53 10.27
N LEU A 81 -9.08 16.56 9.18
CA LEU A 81 -7.85 15.77 9.10
C LEU A 81 -6.83 16.18 10.17
N ALA A 82 -6.77 17.46 10.55
CA ALA A 82 -5.90 17.92 11.65
C ALA A 82 -6.26 17.24 12.99
N ASP A 83 -7.56 17.11 13.29
CA ASP A 83 -8.02 16.47 14.54
C ASP A 83 -7.58 15.01 14.62
N VAL A 84 -7.55 14.29 13.50
CA VAL A 84 -7.13 12.86 13.46
C VAL A 84 -5.61 12.72 13.43
N LEU A 85 -4.90 13.61 12.76
CA LEU A 85 -3.44 13.54 12.65
C LEU A 85 -2.71 13.97 13.94
N THR A 86 -3.37 14.74 14.81
CA THR A 86 -2.80 15.24 16.08
C THR A 86 -3.24 14.44 17.31
N SER A 87 -4.23 13.57 17.17
CA SER A 87 -4.75 12.73 18.25
C SER A 87 -3.95 11.43 18.42
N ASP A 88 -4.32 10.68 19.46
CA ASP A 88 -3.86 9.30 19.63
C ASP A 88 -4.83 8.27 19.02
N ASP A 89 -5.39 8.60 17.85
CA ASP A 89 -6.23 7.65 17.12
C ASP A 89 -5.43 6.41 16.68
N PRO A 90 -6.09 5.25 16.52
CA PRO A 90 -5.44 4.03 16.06
C PRO A 90 -4.63 4.27 14.78
N LEU A 91 -3.45 3.63 14.70
CA LEU A 91 -2.52 3.83 13.58
C LEU A 91 -3.19 3.69 12.20
N PRO A 92 -4.04 2.68 11.93
CA PRO A 92 -4.72 2.58 10.63
C PRO A 92 -5.53 3.81 10.26
N VAL A 93 -6.17 4.45 11.24
CA VAL A 93 -6.96 5.67 11.01
C VAL A 93 -6.04 6.83 10.67
N ARG A 94 -4.95 7.02 11.43
CA ARG A 94 -3.99 8.09 11.17
C ARG A 94 -3.35 7.96 9.79
N ILE A 95 -3.04 6.73 9.36
CA ILE A 95 -2.57 6.46 7.99
C ILE A 95 -3.64 6.78 6.95
N ALA A 96 -4.90 6.37 7.15
CA ALA A 96 -5.98 6.73 6.23
C ALA A 96 -6.21 8.24 6.16
N ALA A 97 -6.06 8.97 7.26
CA ALA A 97 -6.16 10.43 7.28
C ALA A 97 -5.01 11.11 6.54
N LEU A 98 -3.78 10.64 6.75
CA LEU A 98 -2.61 11.14 6.03
C LEU A 98 -2.72 10.86 4.52
N ASP A 99 -3.19 9.67 4.17
CA ASP A 99 -3.46 9.27 2.78
C ASP A 99 -4.53 10.16 2.14
N ALA A 100 -5.62 10.44 2.85
CA ALA A 100 -6.69 11.33 2.38
C ALA A 100 -6.17 12.75 2.13
N TYR A 101 -5.34 13.27 3.04
CA TYR A 101 -4.73 14.60 2.89
C TYR A 101 -3.87 14.67 1.63
N LEU A 102 -2.91 13.75 1.49
CA LEU A 102 -1.98 13.75 0.36
C LEU A 102 -2.68 13.47 -0.98
N ALA A 103 -3.73 12.66 -0.97
CA ALA A 103 -4.58 12.44 -2.14
C ALA A 103 -5.42 13.67 -2.48
N ALA A 104 -5.89 14.44 -1.50
CA ALA A 104 -6.68 15.65 -1.74
C ALA A 104 -5.81 16.80 -2.28
N VAL A 105 -4.57 16.90 -1.80
CA VAL A 105 -3.58 17.87 -2.27
C VAL A 105 -3.13 17.56 -3.70
N GLU A 106 -2.87 16.28 -4.00
CA GLU A 106 -2.42 15.84 -5.30
C GLU A 106 -3.05 14.46 -5.61
N PRO A 107 -4.22 14.45 -6.26
CA PRO A 107 -4.90 13.21 -6.64
C PRO A 107 -4.07 12.42 -7.66
N HIS A 108 -4.01 11.09 -7.51
CA HIS A 108 -3.23 10.24 -8.42
C HIS A 108 -3.61 10.39 -9.90
N HIS A 109 -4.90 10.60 -10.20
CA HIS A 109 -5.42 10.73 -11.56
C HIS A 109 -5.02 12.03 -12.28
N THR A 110 -4.52 13.02 -11.53
CA THR A 110 -3.97 14.28 -12.05
C THR A 110 -2.51 14.47 -11.69
N ALA A 111 -1.91 13.53 -10.95
CA ALA A 111 -0.56 13.66 -10.45
C ALA A 111 0.45 13.62 -11.62
N PRO A 112 1.43 14.54 -11.64
CA PRO A 112 2.55 14.45 -12.57
C PRO A 112 3.24 13.08 -12.45
N TYR A 113 3.67 12.54 -13.59
CA TYR A 113 4.41 11.26 -13.68
C TYR A 113 3.63 10.01 -13.27
N ALA A 114 2.32 10.11 -13.01
CA ALA A 114 1.46 8.95 -12.85
C ALA A 114 1.20 8.28 -14.21
N GLU A 115 1.64 7.03 -14.36
CA GLU A 115 1.22 6.18 -15.47
C GLU A 115 -0.10 5.49 -15.09
N GLU A 116 -1.20 5.88 -15.73
CA GLU A 116 -2.49 5.21 -15.53
C GLU A 116 -2.49 3.82 -16.20
N VAL A 117 -2.77 2.78 -15.41
CA VAL A 117 -3.00 1.43 -15.87
C VAL A 117 -4.46 1.07 -15.65
N VAL A 118 -5.20 0.90 -16.75
CA VAL A 118 -6.61 0.49 -16.70
C VAL A 118 -6.70 -1.03 -16.52
N LEU A 119 -7.23 -1.47 -15.39
CA LEU A 119 -7.57 -2.85 -15.14
C LEU A 119 -8.86 -3.22 -15.88
N PRO A 120 -8.94 -4.42 -16.50
CA PRO A 120 -10.08 -4.82 -17.30
C PRO A 120 -11.31 -5.08 -16.44
N ALA A 121 -12.50 -5.03 -17.06
CA ALA A 121 -13.68 -5.66 -16.46
C ALA A 121 -13.47 -7.19 -16.38
N GLY A 122 -14.21 -7.86 -15.50
CA GLY A 122 -14.19 -9.32 -15.45
C GLY A 122 -14.39 -9.88 -14.05
N THR A 123 -14.11 -11.18 -13.92
CA THR A 123 -14.13 -11.88 -12.64
C THR A 123 -13.01 -11.37 -11.71
N PRO A 124 -13.12 -11.59 -10.39
CA PRO A 124 -12.06 -11.25 -9.44
C PRO A 124 -10.70 -11.81 -9.85
N ASP A 125 -10.69 -13.04 -10.38
CA ASP A 125 -9.49 -13.75 -10.84
C ASP A 125 -8.82 -13.10 -12.07
N VAL A 126 -9.62 -12.65 -13.06
CA VAL A 126 -9.10 -11.89 -14.22
C VAL A 126 -8.48 -10.56 -13.77
N ARG A 127 -9.14 -9.88 -12.83
CA ARG A 127 -8.71 -8.56 -12.32
C ARG A 127 -7.48 -8.67 -11.43
N ALA A 128 -7.42 -9.67 -10.56
CA ALA A 128 -6.25 -9.96 -9.73
C ALA A 128 -5.02 -10.19 -10.61
N ARG A 129 -5.10 -11.05 -11.63
CA ARG A 129 -3.98 -11.24 -12.57
C ARG A 129 -3.54 -9.96 -13.27
N ALA A 130 -4.48 -9.12 -13.70
CA ALA A 130 -4.14 -7.84 -14.33
C ALA A 130 -3.43 -6.88 -13.36
N ARG A 131 -3.91 -6.81 -12.11
CA ARG A 131 -3.29 -6.03 -11.03
C ARG A 131 -1.91 -6.56 -10.70
N ASP A 132 -1.75 -7.87 -10.57
CA ASP A 132 -0.47 -8.48 -10.20
C ASP A 132 0.56 -8.34 -11.33
N ALA A 133 0.14 -8.42 -12.59
CA ALA A 133 0.98 -8.05 -13.74
C ALA A 133 1.36 -6.56 -13.70
N ALA A 134 0.44 -5.70 -13.25
CA ALA A 134 0.72 -4.29 -13.04
C ALA A 134 1.75 -4.06 -11.91
N VAL A 135 1.71 -4.83 -10.83
CA VAL A 135 2.73 -4.72 -9.79
C VAL A 135 4.06 -5.31 -10.25
N ALA A 136 4.05 -6.52 -10.84
CA ALA A 136 5.25 -7.20 -11.31
C ALA A 136 6.01 -6.42 -12.40
N GLY A 137 5.30 -5.66 -13.24
CA GLY A 137 5.94 -4.82 -14.24
C GLY A 137 6.76 -3.67 -13.65
N LEU A 138 6.64 -3.35 -12.36
CA LEU A 138 7.53 -2.39 -11.68
C LEU A 138 8.89 -2.99 -11.28
N LEU A 139 9.07 -4.29 -11.44
CA LEU A 139 10.25 -5.01 -10.96
C LEU A 139 11.24 -5.23 -12.10
N ASP A 140 12.45 -4.71 -11.91
CA ASP A 140 13.60 -5.03 -12.75
C ASP A 140 14.30 -6.27 -12.15
N VAL A 141 13.88 -7.45 -12.61
CA VAL A 141 14.40 -8.75 -12.14
C VAL A 141 15.27 -9.34 -13.24
N ALA A 142 16.58 -9.43 -12.99
CA ALA A 142 17.49 -10.20 -13.82
C ALA A 142 17.57 -11.66 -13.34
N GLU A 143 18.10 -12.54 -14.18
CA GLU A 143 18.33 -13.93 -13.80
C GLU A 143 19.23 -14.01 -12.55
N GLY A 144 18.78 -14.74 -11.54
CA GLY A 144 19.47 -14.91 -10.26
C GLY A 144 19.26 -13.79 -9.25
N THR A 145 18.58 -12.68 -9.60
CA THR A 145 18.28 -11.59 -8.66
C THR A 145 17.42 -12.10 -7.50
N LYS A 146 17.87 -11.90 -6.27
CA LYS A 146 17.08 -12.20 -5.07
C LYS A 146 16.13 -11.05 -4.77
N VAL A 147 14.85 -11.35 -4.67
CA VAL A 147 13.80 -10.35 -4.44
C VAL A 147 13.10 -10.64 -3.13
N ALA A 148 13.20 -9.73 -2.17
CA ALA A 148 12.41 -9.77 -0.95
C ALA A 148 10.97 -9.39 -1.28
N LEU A 149 10.01 -10.29 -1.01
CA LEU A 149 8.58 -10.03 -1.16
C LEU A 149 7.94 -9.90 0.23
N ILE A 150 7.67 -8.66 0.64
CA ILE A 150 7.07 -8.33 1.94
C ILE A 150 5.55 -8.18 1.81
N GLY A 151 4.80 -9.03 2.52
CA GLY A 151 3.38 -9.25 2.28
C GLY A 151 3.24 -10.15 1.05
N VAL A 152 3.03 -11.44 1.28
CA VAL A 152 3.13 -12.42 0.20
C VAL A 152 1.81 -12.48 -0.57
N VAL A 153 1.91 -12.27 -1.88
CA VAL A 153 0.85 -12.62 -2.83
C VAL A 153 1.43 -13.60 -3.86
N ASN A 154 0.85 -14.79 -3.95
CA ASN A 154 1.39 -15.88 -4.77
C ASN A 154 1.67 -15.48 -6.23
N PRO A 155 0.81 -14.69 -6.90
CA PRO A 155 1.09 -14.25 -8.27
C PRO A 155 2.38 -13.42 -8.42
N LEU A 156 2.83 -12.71 -7.38
CA LEU A 156 4.13 -12.02 -7.42
C LEU A 156 5.30 -12.98 -7.20
N VAL A 157 5.12 -14.04 -6.41
CA VAL A 157 6.11 -15.13 -6.30
C VAL A 157 6.35 -15.75 -7.67
N ASP A 158 5.26 -16.07 -8.38
CA ASP A 158 5.32 -16.64 -9.72
C ASP A 158 5.97 -15.64 -10.70
N ALA A 159 5.55 -14.37 -10.66
CA ALA A 159 6.09 -13.34 -11.56
C ALA A 159 7.59 -13.06 -11.36
N ILE A 160 8.11 -13.16 -10.12
CA ILE A 160 9.54 -13.07 -9.83
C ILE A 160 10.26 -14.29 -10.42
N THR A 161 9.72 -15.48 -10.17
CA THR A 161 10.33 -16.75 -10.60
C THR A 161 10.36 -16.89 -12.13
N ASP A 162 9.27 -16.53 -12.81
CA ASP A 162 9.14 -16.55 -14.27
C ASP A 162 10.15 -15.64 -14.97
N ARG A 163 10.65 -14.60 -14.27
CA ARG A 163 11.71 -13.70 -14.75
C ARG A 163 13.12 -14.20 -14.41
N GLY A 164 13.24 -15.40 -13.84
CA GLY A 164 14.51 -15.98 -13.39
C GLY A 164 15.00 -15.47 -12.04
N GLY A 165 14.17 -14.72 -11.30
CA GLY A 165 14.49 -14.24 -9.96
C GLY A 165 14.31 -15.31 -8.88
N ILE A 166 14.92 -15.07 -7.73
CA ILE A 166 14.80 -15.90 -6.53
C ILE A 166 13.92 -15.13 -5.52
N CYS A 167 12.67 -15.56 -5.36
CA CYS A 167 11.76 -14.95 -4.38
C CYS A 167 12.17 -15.34 -2.95
N LEU A 168 12.35 -14.34 -2.09
CA LEU A 168 12.50 -14.48 -0.64
C LEU A 168 11.21 -13.97 0.02
N PRO A 169 10.23 -14.83 0.31
CA PRO A 169 8.93 -14.40 0.81
C PRO A 169 8.94 -14.11 2.33
N CYS A 170 8.31 -13.01 2.72
CA CYS A 170 8.12 -12.62 4.12
C CYS A 170 6.67 -12.20 4.40
N ASP A 171 6.04 -12.82 5.38
CA ASP A 171 4.66 -12.52 5.77
C ASP A 171 4.42 -12.82 7.25
N LEU A 172 3.53 -12.05 7.89
CA LEU A 172 3.17 -12.27 9.29
C LEU A 172 2.24 -13.48 9.45
N ASN A 173 1.35 -13.71 8.49
CA ASN A 173 0.24 -14.64 8.57
C ASN A 173 0.49 -15.90 7.75
N LEU A 174 1.08 -15.78 6.56
CA LEU A 174 1.42 -16.92 5.71
C LEU A 174 2.63 -17.71 6.26
N ARG A 175 2.69 -19.01 5.94
CA ARG A 175 3.81 -19.89 6.32
C ARG A 175 4.50 -20.52 5.13
N GLU A 176 3.74 -20.78 4.07
CA GLU A 176 4.21 -21.43 2.87
C GLU A 176 3.48 -20.80 1.67
N THR A 177 4.20 -20.56 0.58
CA THR A 177 3.61 -20.12 -0.69
C THR A 177 2.87 -21.28 -1.36
N ALA A 178 2.03 -20.98 -2.36
CA ALA A 178 1.41 -22.02 -3.18
C ALA A 178 2.43 -22.88 -3.95
N SER A 179 3.63 -22.33 -4.19
CA SER A 179 4.77 -23.01 -4.81
C SER A 179 5.66 -23.78 -3.82
N GLY A 180 5.33 -23.79 -2.52
CA GLY A 180 6.06 -24.55 -1.50
C GLY A 180 7.28 -23.83 -0.90
N LEU A 181 7.42 -22.52 -1.10
CA LEU A 181 8.49 -21.73 -0.48
C LEU A 181 8.14 -21.44 0.98
N THR A 182 9.08 -21.71 1.89
CA THR A 182 8.99 -21.30 3.29
C THR A 182 8.95 -19.77 3.38
N VAL A 183 7.99 -19.25 4.14
CA VAL A 183 7.80 -17.81 4.35
C VAL A 183 8.45 -17.40 5.67
N SER A 184 9.42 -16.48 5.61
CA SER A 184 10.02 -15.90 6.82
C SER A 184 9.04 -14.96 7.51
N ARG A 185 9.24 -14.77 8.81
CA ARG A 185 8.54 -13.77 9.63
C ARG A 185 9.45 -12.59 9.98
N ASP A 186 10.73 -12.66 9.62
CA ASP A 186 11.71 -11.62 9.86
C ASP A 186 11.94 -10.85 8.56
N MET A 187 11.36 -9.65 8.48
CA MET A 187 11.51 -8.77 7.33
C MET A 187 12.97 -8.33 7.14
N VAL A 188 13.73 -8.14 8.23
CA VAL A 188 15.13 -7.68 8.14
C VAL A 188 16.00 -8.78 7.57
N GLU A 189 15.82 -10.03 8.01
CA GLU A 189 16.53 -11.19 7.46
C GLU A 189 16.38 -11.27 5.92
N VAL A 190 15.14 -11.19 5.44
CA VAL A 190 14.82 -11.32 4.02
C VAL A 190 15.33 -10.12 3.22
N VAL A 191 15.15 -8.89 3.76
CA VAL A 191 15.65 -7.68 3.12
C VAL A 191 17.17 -7.71 3.02
N ASP A 192 17.90 -8.08 4.08
CA ASP A 192 19.37 -8.14 4.09
C ASP A 192 19.92 -9.13 3.05
N ALA A 193 19.24 -10.25 2.85
CA ALA A 193 19.63 -11.28 1.88
C ALA A 193 19.26 -10.97 0.43
N ALA A 194 18.35 -10.02 0.18
CA ALA A 194 17.85 -9.68 -1.16
C ALA A 194 18.69 -8.63 -1.88
N ASP A 195 18.57 -8.57 -3.20
CA ASP A 195 19.15 -7.53 -4.06
C ASP A 195 18.14 -6.41 -4.33
N ALA A 196 16.84 -6.73 -4.35
CA ALA A 196 15.73 -5.80 -4.55
C ALA A 196 14.55 -6.13 -3.62
N VAL A 197 13.70 -5.15 -3.34
CA VAL A 197 12.59 -5.30 -2.39
C VAL A 197 11.26 -4.87 -3.01
N VAL A 198 10.23 -5.68 -2.77
CA VAL A 198 8.84 -5.43 -3.15
C VAL A 198 7.99 -5.56 -1.92
N ALA A 199 7.26 -4.50 -1.56
CA ALA A 199 6.52 -4.47 -0.31
C ALA A 199 5.08 -4.01 -0.47
N THR A 200 4.21 -4.61 0.33
CA THR A 200 2.83 -4.15 0.49
C THR A 200 2.76 -2.82 1.24
N GLY A 201 1.79 -1.99 0.87
CA GLY A 201 1.43 -0.78 1.64
C GLY A 201 0.98 -1.08 3.07
N MET A 202 0.61 -2.33 3.42
CA MET A 202 0.25 -2.71 4.80
C MET A 202 1.42 -2.56 5.80
N THR A 203 2.66 -2.41 5.32
CA THR A 203 3.78 -2.02 6.19
C THR A 203 3.56 -0.67 6.87
N LEU A 204 2.75 0.22 6.28
CA LEU A 204 2.31 1.47 6.91
C LEU A 204 1.32 1.21 8.05
N SER A 205 0.39 0.26 7.88
CA SER A 205 -0.68 0.02 8.85
C SER A 205 -0.21 -0.61 10.14
N ASN A 206 0.87 -1.39 10.10
CA ASN A 206 1.46 -2.04 11.27
C ASN A 206 2.76 -1.37 11.76
N GLY A 207 3.12 -0.20 11.20
CA GLY A 207 4.26 0.60 11.65
C GLY A 207 5.64 0.08 11.25
N THR A 208 5.72 -0.90 10.34
CA THR A 208 7.00 -1.49 9.91
C THR A 208 7.65 -0.78 8.71
N PHE A 209 6.92 0.12 8.03
CA PHE A 209 7.41 0.82 6.84
C PHE A 209 8.69 1.61 7.08
N ASP A 210 8.82 2.31 8.21
CA ASP A 210 10.02 3.11 8.51
C ASP A 210 11.28 2.24 8.68
N VAL A 211 11.12 1.04 9.27
CA VAL A 211 12.21 0.06 9.39
C VAL A 211 12.62 -0.45 8.01
N LEU A 212 11.64 -0.83 7.19
CA LEU A 212 11.86 -1.28 5.82
C LEU A 212 12.60 -0.21 4.99
N LEU A 213 12.07 1.01 4.99
CA LEU A 213 12.60 2.13 4.23
C LEU A 213 14.04 2.48 4.66
N THR A 214 14.30 2.48 5.96
CA THR A 214 15.65 2.74 6.51
C THR A 214 16.63 1.67 6.05
N ARG A 215 16.27 0.39 6.17
CA ARG A 215 17.15 -0.72 5.75
C ARG A 215 17.43 -0.70 4.25
N CYS A 216 16.42 -0.45 3.41
CA CYS A 216 16.61 -0.31 1.96
C CYS A 216 17.57 0.85 1.64
N ARG A 217 17.42 2.01 2.29
CA ARG A 217 18.31 3.17 2.09
C ARG A 217 19.75 2.88 2.51
N GLU A 218 19.96 2.31 3.70
CA GLU A 218 21.29 1.97 4.22
C GLU A 218 22.08 1.06 3.27
N GLN A 219 21.36 0.18 2.57
CA GLN A 219 21.94 -0.81 1.65
C GLN A 219 21.81 -0.40 0.18
N SER A 220 21.27 0.80 -0.10
CA SER A 220 20.99 1.29 -1.46
C SER A 220 20.17 0.31 -2.31
N LYS A 221 19.23 -0.41 -1.68
CA LYS A 221 18.38 -1.40 -2.35
C LYS A 221 17.15 -0.71 -2.97
N PRO A 222 16.79 -1.03 -4.23
CA PRO A 222 15.55 -0.54 -4.82
C PRO A 222 14.35 -1.11 -4.05
N LEU A 223 13.39 -0.24 -3.76
CA LEU A 223 12.16 -0.55 -3.03
C LEU A 223 10.95 -0.17 -3.88
N ALA A 224 10.26 -1.18 -4.38
CA ALA A 224 8.95 -1.03 -5.02
C ALA A 224 7.84 -1.26 -4.00
N VAL A 225 6.86 -0.38 -3.95
CA VAL A 225 5.68 -0.52 -3.09
C VAL A 225 4.43 -0.76 -3.92
N TYR A 226 3.58 -1.69 -3.52
CA TYR A 226 2.23 -1.82 -4.08
C TYR A 226 1.20 -1.53 -2.98
N ALA A 227 0.36 -0.52 -3.20
CA ALA A 227 -0.38 0.12 -2.13
C ALA A 227 -1.84 0.35 -2.53
N GLN A 228 -2.72 -0.39 -1.86
CA GLN A 228 -4.09 0.05 -1.59
C GLN A 228 -4.13 0.87 -0.30
N THR A 229 -3.42 0.38 0.73
CA THR A 229 -3.16 1.09 1.98
C THR A 229 -2.14 2.19 1.78
N GLY A 230 -2.50 3.44 2.11
CA GLY A 230 -1.57 4.56 2.14
C GLY A 230 -0.90 4.84 0.80
N SER A 231 -1.63 4.74 -0.31
CA SER A 231 -1.05 4.88 -1.65
C SER A 231 -0.44 6.27 -1.93
N ALA A 232 -1.04 7.34 -1.42
CA ALA A 232 -0.50 8.69 -1.49
C ALA A 232 0.60 8.92 -0.43
N VAL A 233 0.53 8.23 0.70
CA VAL A 233 1.62 8.19 1.70
C VAL A 233 2.88 7.60 1.09
N ALA A 234 2.78 6.43 0.46
CA ALA A 234 3.89 5.78 -0.24
C ALA A 234 4.45 6.66 -1.37
N ARG A 235 3.58 7.40 -2.09
CA ARG A 235 3.98 8.36 -3.13
C ARG A 235 4.90 9.45 -2.58
N ALA A 236 4.64 9.94 -1.37
CA ALA A 236 5.47 10.97 -0.74
C ALA A 236 6.92 10.53 -0.45
N PHE A 237 7.20 9.22 -0.50
CA PHE A 237 8.54 8.66 -0.34
C PHE A 237 9.22 8.30 -1.67
N LEU A 238 8.57 8.53 -2.82
CA LEU A 238 9.20 8.37 -4.13
C LEU A 238 10.41 9.30 -4.25
N GLY A 239 11.56 8.76 -4.66
CA GLY A 239 12.83 9.50 -4.73
C GLY A 239 13.49 9.74 -3.38
N ALA A 240 12.81 9.39 -2.28
CA ALA A 240 13.32 9.38 -0.93
C ALA A 240 13.31 7.94 -0.39
N GLY A 241 13.86 6.98 -1.14
CA GLY A 241 13.99 5.58 -0.73
C GLY A 241 12.94 4.62 -1.29
N VAL A 242 11.75 5.10 -1.68
CA VAL A 242 10.88 4.34 -2.59
C VAL A 242 11.28 4.66 -4.02
N THR A 243 11.53 3.64 -4.84
CA THR A 243 11.96 3.79 -6.24
C THR A 243 10.83 3.54 -7.24
N ALA A 244 9.83 2.74 -6.85
CA ALA A 244 8.65 2.50 -7.66
C ALA A 244 7.40 2.33 -6.81
N LEU A 245 6.24 2.68 -7.36
CA LEU A 245 4.95 2.55 -6.67
C LEU A 245 3.87 2.07 -7.63
N SER A 246 3.10 1.06 -7.23
CA SER A 246 1.78 0.74 -7.79
C SER A 246 0.72 1.22 -6.81
N ALA A 247 0.20 2.42 -7.03
CA ALA A 247 -0.84 3.06 -6.24
C ALA A 247 -2.22 2.65 -6.74
N GLU A 248 -3.07 2.15 -5.86
CA GLU A 248 -4.45 1.81 -6.16
C GLU A 248 -5.37 2.57 -5.20
N PRO A 249 -5.73 3.83 -5.52
CA PRO A 249 -6.64 4.60 -4.68
C PRO A 249 -8.04 3.98 -4.69
N PHE A 250 -8.80 4.18 -3.61
CA PHE A 250 -10.17 3.69 -3.54
C PHE A 250 -11.08 4.40 -4.57
N PRO A 251 -11.99 3.69 -5.26
CA PRO A 251 -12.39 2.30 -5.06
C PRO A 251 -11.39 1.28 -5.60
N PHE A 252 -10.98 0.34 -4.73
CA PHE A 252 -10.07 -0.73 -5.12
C PHE A 252 -10.69 -1.65 -6.17
N SER A 253 -9.85 -2.22 -7.01
CA SER A 253 -10.23 -3.11 -8.10
C SER A 253 -11.00 -4.34 -7.64
N GLN A 254 -10.75 -4.82 -6.42
CA GLN A 254 -11.49 -5.92 -5.81
C GLN A 254 -12.96 -5.59 -5.49
N PHE A 255 -13.33 -4.30 -5.43
CA PHE A 255 -14.69 -3.83 -5.18
C PHE A 255 -15.45 -3.43 -6.45
N SER A 256 -14.82 -3.59 -7.62
CA SER A 256 -15.43 -3.22 -8.89
C SER A 256 -15.50 -4.40 -9.84
N SER A 257 -16.61 -4.50 -10.57
CA SER A 257 -16.80 -5.41 -11.70
C SER A 257 -16.56 -4.73 -13.06
N ARG A 258 -16.28 -3.43 -13.05
CA ARG A 258 -16.07 -2.56 -14.22
C ARG A 258 -14.61 -2.15 -14.33
N PRO A 259 -14.15 -1.67 -15.52
CA PRO A 259 -12.78 -1.17 -15.63
C PRO A 259 -12.48 -0.15 -14.53
N SER A 260 -11.27 -0.22 -13.98
CA SER A 260 -10.83 0.66 -12.89
C SER A 260 -9.34 0.93 -13.03
N SER A 261 -8.89 2.08 -12.55
CA SER A 261 -7.51 2.50 -12.72
C SER A 261 -6.67 2.18 -11.50
N LEU A 262 -5.42 1.82 -11.74
CA LEU A 262 -4.33 1.99 -10.79
C LEU A 262 -3.28 2.89 -11.44
N TYR A 263 -2.38 3.42 -10.63
CA TYR A 263 -1.36 4.37 -11.07
C TYR A 263 0.02 3.85 -10.73
N ARG A 264 0.90 3.82 -11.71
CA ARG A 264 2.29 3.47 -11.52
C ARG A 264 3.17 4.71 -11.48
N TYR A 265 4.19 4.63 -10.66
CA TYR A 265 5.26 5.61 -10.58
C TYR A 265 6.60 4.90 -10.59
N ARG A 266 7.57 5.55 -11.23
CA ARG A 266 8.99 5.22 -11.11
C ARG A 266 9.75 6.52 -10.91
N THR A 267 10.78 6.48 -10.09
CA THR A 267 11.83 7.50 -10.16
C THR A 267 12.61 7.24 -11.43
N ASP A 268 12.77 8.23 -12.30
CA ASP A 268 13.74 8.12 -13.40
C ASP A 268 15.10 7.73 -12.80
N THR A 269 15.65 6.60 -13.22
CA THR A 269 16.96 6.10 -12.78
C THR A 269 18.10 6.91 -13.37
#